data_AF-A0A940AC34-F1
#
_entry.id   AF-A0A940AC34-F1
#
_cell.length_a   1.000
_cell.length_b   1.000
_cell.length_c   1.000
_cell.angle_alpha   90.00
_cell.angle_beta   90.00
_cell.angle_gamma   90.00
#
_symmetry.space_group_name_H-M   'P 1'
#
loop_
_entity.id
_entity.type
_entity.pdbx_description
1 polymer ?
#
loop_
_entity_poly.entity_id
_entity_poly.type
_entity_poly.pdbx_seq_one_letter_code
_entity_poly.pdbx_strand_id
1 'polypeptide(L)'
;MKKKENKLDCKTIEKKIPQYLNDELSATELRSFLEHINECADCKEELTIRYMVSEGLDKAEINNEYNLLKGLEEKIKGSYKRIRNYDIGVFFVSFLIFLTVGFVILAIVFAII
;
A
#
# COMPACT_ATOMS: atom_id res chain seq x y z
N MET A 1 3.41 -14.94 -25.15
CA MET A 1 2.09 -14.74 -24.51
C MET A 1 2.01 -15.62 -23.26
N LYS A 2 2.37 -15.10 -22.08
CA LYS A 2 2.23 -15.82 -20.81
C LYS A 2 1.34 -15.02 -19.88
N LYS A 3 0.03 -15.26 -20.04
CA LYS A 3 -1.04 -14.87 -19.12
C LYS A 3 -0.80 -15.59 -17.79
N LYS A 4 -0.26 -14.90 -16.79
CA LYS A 4 -0.20 -15.40 -15.40
C LYS A 4 -1.38 -14.79 -14.64
N GLU A 5 -2.48 -15.54 -14.63
CA GLU A 5 -3.59 -15.33 -13.71
C GLU A 5 -3.08 -15.60 -12.29
N ASN A 6 -2.85 -14.54 -11.51
CA ASN A 6 -2.75 -14.64 -10.05
C ASN A 6 -3.90 -13.86 -9.43
N LYS A 7 -4.52 -14.49 -8.43
CA LYS A 7 -5.95 -14.48 -8.17
C LYS A 7 -6.33 -13.38 -7.19
N LEU A 8 -6.13 -12.15 -7.61
CA LEU A 8 -6.86 -10.95 -7.20
C LEU A 8 -6.93 -10.08 -8.46
N ASP A 9 -8.09 -10.20 -9.12
CA ASP A 9 -8.35 -9.96 -10.53
C ASP A 9 -7.69 -8.67 -11.06
N CYS A 10 -6.79 -8.75 -12.05
CA CYS A 10 -6.22 -7.58 -12.73
C CYS A 10 -7.31 -6.57 -13.11
N LYS A 11 -8.48 -7.08 -13.48
CA LYS A 11 -9.70 -6.32 -13.78
C LYS A 11 -10.26 -5.51 -12.61
N THR A 12 -10.09 -5.97 -11.37
CA THR A 12 -10.44 -5.24 -10.16
C THR A 12 -9.45 -4.12 -9.90
N ILE A 13 -8.15 -4.40 -10.13
CA ILE A 13 -7.08 -3.42 -9.99
C ILE A 13 -7.23 -2.30 -11.02
N GLU A 14 -7.47 -2.64 -12.28
CA GLU A 14 -7.73 -1.69 -13.37
C GLU A 14 -8.89 -0.74 -13.06
N LYS A 15 -9.96 -1.25 -12.45
CA LYS A 15 -11.11 -0.43 -12.02
C LYS A 15 -10.79 0.51 -10.86
N LYS A 16 -9.81 0.16 -10.02
CA LYS A 16 -9.36 0.97 -8.89
C LYS A 16 -8.30 2.00 -9.28
N ILE A 17 -7.74 1.94 -10.49
CA ILE A 17 -6.73 2.92 -10.97
C ILE A 17 -7.24 4.38 -10.85
N PRO A 18 -8.44 4.75 -11.33
CA PRO A 18 -8.91 6.13 -11.21
C PRO A 18 -9.10 6.58 -9.76
N GLN A 19 -9.63 5.70 -8.90
CA GLN A 19 -9.79 5.98 -7.46
C GLN A 19 -8.44 6.15 -6.77
N TYR A 20 -7.40 5.42 -7.22
CA TYR A 20 -6.04 5.56 -6.73
C TYR A 20 -5.41 6.88 -7.15
N LEU A 21 -5.65 7.30 -8.40
CA LEU A 21 -5.20 8.60 -8.90
C LEU A 21 -5.85 9.77 -8.15
N ASN A 22 -7.07 9.59 -7.65
CA ASN A 22 -7.82 10.58 -6.87
C ASN A 22 -7.62 10.49 -5.34
N ASP A 23 -6.70 9.64 -4.86
CA ASP A 23 -6.49 9.38 -3.41
C ASP A 23 -7.75 8.90 -2.64
N GLU A 24 -8.67 8.22 -3.32
CA GLU A 24 -9.96 7.76 -2.77
C GLU A 24 -9.95 6.30 -2.25
N LEU A 25 -8.82 5.60 -2.33
CA LEU A 25 -8.72 4.22 -1.81
C LEU A 25 -8.60 4.20 -0.28
N SER A 26 -9.36 3.31 0.35
CA SER A 26 -9.16 3.00 1.77
C SER A 26 -7.81 2.29 2.01
N ALA A 27 -7.28 2.40 3.24
CA ALA A 27 -5.96 1.84 3.59
C ALA A 27 -5.82 0.33 3.28
N THR A 28 -6.90 -0.44 3.48
CA THR A 28 -6.93 -1.88 3.19
C THR A 28 -6.87 -2.16 1.68
N GLU A 29 -7.59 -1.36 0.88
CA GLU A 29 -7.64 -1.51 -0.57
C GLU A 29 -6.36 -1.04 -1.25
N LEU A 30 -5.76 0.04 -0.73
CA LEU A 30 -4.48 0.55 -1.19
C LEU A 30 -3.38 -0.48 -1.03
N ARG A 31 -3.36 -1.21 0.10
CA ARG A 31 -2.37 -2.27 0.35
C ARG A 31 -2.48 -3.39 -0.69
N SER A 32 -3.69 -3.89 -0.92
CA SER A 32 -3.95 -4.94 -1.91
C SER A 32 -3.65 -4.46 -3.33
N PHE A 33 -3.92 -3.18 -3.64
CA PHE A 33 -3.62 -2.57 -4.91
C PHE A 33 -2.10 -2.50 -5.19
N LEU A 34 -1.32 -2.04 -4.21
CA LEU A 34 0.13 -1.95 -4.31
C LEU A 34 0.81 -3.31 -4.39
N GLU A 35 0.32 -4.30 -3.64
CA GLU A 35 0.82 -5.68 -3.68
C GLU A 35 0.67 -6.27 -5.09
N HIS A 36 -0.49 -6.08 -5.72
CA HIS A 36 -0.73 -6.57 -7.07
C HIS A 36 0.10 -5.84 -8.15
N ILE A 37 0.22 -4.51 -8.09
CA ILE A 37 1.03 -3.75 -9.07
C ILE A 37 2.51 -4.08 -8.97
N ASN A 38 2.98 -4.49 -7.80
CA ASN A 38 4.36 -4.93 -7.62
C ASN A 38 4.62 -6.32 -8.23
N GLU A 39 3.61 -7.20 -8.22
CA GLU A 39 3.71 -8.55 -8.78
C GLU A 39 3.33 -8.65 -10.27
N CYS A 40 2.53 -7.69 -10.77
CA CYS A 40 1.96 -7.68 -12.12
C CYS A 40 2.48 -6.51 -12.95
N ALA A 41 3.36 -6.82 -13.91
CA ALA A 41 3.94 -5.83 -14.82
C ALA A 41 2.89 -5.17 -15.72
N ASP A 42 1.89 -5.93 -16.19
CA ASP A 42 0.84 -5.43 -17.09
C ASP A 42 -0.04 -4.37 -16.40
N CYS A 43 -0.45 -4.61 -15.14
CA CYS A 43 -1.23 -3.63 -14.37
C CYS A 43 -0.41 -2.38 -14.01
N LYS A 44 0.90 -2.52 -13.86
CA LYS A 44 1.82 -1.41 -13.62
C LYS A 44 1.96 -0.52 -14.86
N GLU A 45 2.04 -1.12 -16.03
CA GLU A 45 2.06 -0.40 -17.31
C GLU A 45 0.75 0.37 -17.54
N GLU A 46 -0.40 -0.27 -17.32
CA GLU A 46 -1.72 0.38 -17.43
C GLU A 46 -1.90 1.55 -16.44
N LEU A 47 -1.45 1.40 -15.19
CA LEU A 47 -1.44 2.50 -14.22
C LEU A 47 -0.57 3.67 -14.71
N THR A 48 0.59 3.38 -15.27
CA THR A 48 1.53 4.38 -15.78
C THR A 48 0.91 5.17 -16.93
N ILE A 49 0.28 4.48 -17.89
CA ILE A 49 -0.41 5.11 -19.01
C ILE A 49 -1.56 5.99 -18.50
N ARG A 50 -2.39 5.49 -17.58
CA ARG A 50 -3.52 6.27 -17.04
C ARG A 50 -3.08 7.49 -16.24
N TYR A 51 -1.98 7.38 -15.48
CA TYR A 51 -1.37 8.51 -14.79
C TYR A 51 -0.84 9.56 -15.80
N MET A 52 -0.15 9.11 -16.85
CA MET A 52 0.33 10.00 -17.91
C MET A 52 -0.82 10.67 -18.65
N VAL A 53 -1.95 9.99 -18.89
CA VAL A 53 -3.12 10.60 -19.53
C VAL A 53 -3.85 11.56 -18.59
N SER A 54 -3.93 11.24 -17.28
CA SER A 54 -4.57 12.13 -16.30
C SER A 54 -3.75 13.38 -15.98
N GLU A 55 -2.42 13.26 -15.97
CA GLU A 55 -1.49 14.38 -15.66
C GLU A 55 -0.91 15.05 -16.91
N GLY A 56 -1.09 14.44 -18.09
CA GLY A 56 -0.32 14.74 -19.31
C GLY A 56 -0.80 15.90 -20.17
N LEU A 57 -1.57 16.84 -19.64
CA LEU A 57 -1.85 18.11 -20.35
C LEU A 57 -1.73 19.38 -19.49
N ASP A 58 -1.33 19.29 -18.21
CA ASP A 58 -1.22 20.49 -17.37
C ASP A 58 0.24 20.95 -17.13
N LYS A 59 1.23 20.14 -17.52
CA LYS A 59 2.66 20.50 -17.39
C LYS A 59 3.52 20.10 -18.58
N ALA A 60 2.96 20.18 -19.79
CA ALA A 60 3.71 20.06 -21.03
C ALA A 60 4.41 21.38 -21.45
N GLU A 61 4.71 22.27 -20.50
CA GLU A 61 5.69 23.33 -20.71
C GLU A 61 6.91 23.10 -19.79
N ILE A 62 8.02 22.81 -20.47
CA ILE A 62 9.41 22.98 -20.02
C ILE A 62 10.07 21.76 -19.32
N ASN A 63 10.70 20.93 -20.16
CA ASN A 63 11.99 20.28 -19.94
C ASN A 63 12.25 19.66 -18.56
N ASN A 64 11.69 18.50 -18.18
CA ASN A 64 12.12 17.86 -16.92
C ASN A 64 11.70 16.39 -16.67
N GLU A 65 11.94 15.49 -17.62
CA GLU A 65 11.77 14.03 -17.41
C GLU A 65 12.60 13.52 -16.19
N TYR A 66 13.72 14.17 -15.88
CA TYR A 66 14.62 13.83 -14.76
C TYR A 66 14.13 14.32 -13.38
N ASN A 67 13.32 15.39 -13.32
CA ASN A 67 12.84 15.93 -12.04
C ASN A 67 11.52 15.27 -11.59
N LEU A 68 10.71 14.77 -12.52
CA LEU A 68 9.47 14.03 -12.21
C LEU A 68 9.74 12.67 -11.55
N LEU A 69 10.71 11.92 -12.06
CA LEU A 69 11.09 10.62 -11.48
C LEU A 69 11.64 10.77 -10.05
N LYS A 70 12.41 11.84 -9.78
CA LYS A 70 12.90 12.14 -8.43
C LYS A 70 11.78 12.51 -7.45
N GLY A 71 10.81 13.32 -7.89
CA GLY A 71 9.65 13.66 -7.06
C GLY A 71 8.80 12.44 -6.70
N LEU A 72 8.65 11.51 -7.65
CA LEU A 72 7.93 10.25 -7.42
C LEU A 72 8.68 9.33 -6.46
N GLU A 73 10.00 9.21 -6.62
CA GLU A 73 10.86 8.40 -5.74
C GLU A 73 10.88 8.96 -4.30
N GLU A 74 10.90 10.29 -4.14
CA GLU A 74 10.78 10.93 -2.83
C GLU A 74 9.41 10.70 -2.19
N LYS A 75 8.32 10.75 -2.96
CA LYS A 75 6.97 10.48 -2.46
C LYS A 75 6.83 9.01 -2.01
N ILE A 76 7.36 8.05 -2.78
CA ILE A 76 7.39 6.62 -2.42
C ILE A 76 8.23 6.38 -1.16
N LYS A 77 9.40 7.02 -1.05
CA LYS A 77 10.30 6.90 0.11
C LYS A 77 9.68 7.54 1.36
N GLY A 78 8.92 8.62 1.21
CA GLY A 78 8.11 9.23 2.27
C GLY A 78 6.99 8.33 2.77
N SER A 79 6.28 7.66 1.86
CA SER A 79 5.21 6.71 2.20
C SER A 79 5.73 5.47 2.93
N TYR A 80 6.91 4.96 2.55
CA TYR A 80 7.58 3.85 3.26
C TYR A 80 7.93 4.21 4.71
N LYS A 81 8.29 5.48 4.96
CA LYS A 81 8.64 5.98 6.30
C LYS A 81 7.41 6.13 7.20
N ARG A 82 6.22 6.38 6.65
CA ARG A 82 4.95 6.35 7.41
C ARG A 82 4.53 4.92 7.80
N ILE A 83 4.83 3.92 6.99
CA ILE A 83 4.46 2.51 7.26
C ILE A 83 5.33 1.89 8.36
N ARG A 84 6.62 2.24 8.44
CA ARG A 84 7.53 1.66 9.45
C ARG A 84 7.18 2.00 10.90
N ASN A 85 6.57 3.16 11.16
CA ASN A 85 6.16 3.54 12.53
C ASN A 85 4.81 2.92 12.93
N TYR A 86 3.96 2.52 11.96
CA TYR A 86 2.68 1.89 12.26
C TYR A 86 2.87 0.43 12.67
N ASP A 87 3.79 -0.30 12.02
CA ASP A 87 4.06 -1.71 12.35
C ASP A 87 4.72 -1.89 13.73
N ILE A 88 5.65 -1.01 14.12
CA ILE A 88 6.26 -1.06 15.47
C ILE A 88 5.24 -0.72 16.56
N GLY A 89 4.37 0.28 16.31
CA GLY A 89 3.31 0.66 17.25
C GLY A 89 2.29 -0.46 17.46
N VAL A 90 1.83 -1.09 16.37
CA VAL A 90 0.89 -2.22 16.42
C VAL A 90 1.52 -3.44 17.09
N PHE A 91 2.79 -3.74 16.81
CA PHE A 91 3.51 -4.83 17.49
C PHE A 91 3.62 -4.59 18.99
N PHE A 92 3.95 -3.35 19.41
CA PHE A 92 4.09 -3.01 20.83
C PHE A 92 2.74 -3.09 21.57
N VAL A 93 1.67 -2.58 20.96
CA VAL A 93 0.30 -2.70 21.52
C VAL A 93 -0.14 -4.16 21.60
N SER A 94 0.12 -4.96 20.56
CA SER A 94 -0.19 -6.39 20.56
C SER A 94 0.55 -7.13 21.68
N PHE A 95 1.85 -6.85 21.86
CA PHE A 95 2.67 -7.45 22.92
C PHE A 95 2.14 -7.11 24.33
N LEU A 96 1.74 -5.85 24.56
CA LEU A 96 1.16 -5.45 25.86
C LEU A 96 -0.15 -6.18 26.17
N ILE A 97 -1.01 -6.39 25.17
CA ILE A 97 -2.28 -7.14 25.34
C ILE A 97 -2.01 -8.60 25.71
N PHE A 98 -1.03 -9.25 25.08
CA PHE A 98 -0.67 -10.63 25.43
C PHE A 98 -0.17 -10.76 26.87
N LEU A 99 0.64 -9.79 27.34
CA LEU A 99 1.14 -9.78 28.71
C LEU A 99 0.02 -9.65 29.75
N THR A 100 -0.94 -8.74 29.51
CA THR A 100 -2.07 -8.55 30.45
C THR A 100 -2.98 -9.77 30.50
N VAL A 101 -3.30 -10.37 29.35
CA VAL A 101 -4.11 -11.59 29.28
C VAL A 101 -3.42 -12.76 29.99
N GLY A 102 -2.11 -12.95 29.75
CA GLY A 102 -1.33 -13.99 30.43
C GLY A 102 -1.32 -13.84 31.95
N PHE A 103 -1.18 -12.60 32.44
CA PHE A 103 -1.21 -12.31 33.87
C PHE A 103 -2.58 -12.61 34.50
N VAL A 104 -3.68 -12.25 33.82
CA VAL A 104 -5.04 -12.55 34.29
C VAL A 104 -5.27 -14.06 34.37
N ILE A 105 -4.82 -14.83 33.37
CA ILE A 105 -4.95 -16.29 33.38
C ILE A 105 -4.17 -16.90 34.54
N LEU A 106 -2.94 -16.45 34.78
CA LEU A 106 -2.13 -16.92 35.92
C LEU A 106 -2.78 -16.59 37.27
N ALA A 107 -3.35 -15.40 37.43
CA ALA A 107 -4.04 -15.00 38.64
C ALA A 107 -5.28 -15.87 38.90
N ILE A 108 -6.05 -16.21 37.85
CA ILE A 108 -7.20 -17.10 37.94
C ILE A 108 -6.76 -18.51 38.34
N VAL A 109 -5.71 -19.05 37.71
CA VAL A 109 -5.19 -20.38 38.05
C VAL A 109 -4.71 -20.43 39.51
N PHE A 110 -4.00 -19.39 39.97
CA PHE A 110 -3.55 -19.29 41.36
C PHE A 110 -4.71 -19.16 42.36
N ALA A 111 -5.82 -18.53 41.98
CA ALA A 111 -7.01 -18.42 42.84
C ALA A 111 -7.82 -19.72 42.92
N ILE A 112 -7.61 -20.66 41.99
CA ILE A 112 -8.30 -21.96 41.93
C ILE A 112 -7.50 -23.05 42.67
N ILE A 113 -6.20 -22.87 42.83
CA ILE A 113 -5.28 -23.75 43.58
C ILE A 113 -5.35 -23.43 45.08
#